data_AF-A0A7L2SND2-F1
#
_entry.id   AF-A0A7L2SND2-F1
#
_cell.length_a   1.000
_cell.length_b   1.000
_cell.length_c   1.000
_cell.angle_alpha   90.00
_cell.angle_beta   90.00
_cell.angle_gamma   90.00
#
_symmetry.space_group_name_H-M   'P 1'
#
loop_
_entity.id
_entity.type
_entity.pdbx_description
1 polymer ?
#
loop_
_entity_poly.entity_id
_entity_poly.type
_entity_poly.pdbx_seq_one_letter_code
_entity_poly.pdbx_strand_id
1 'polypeptide(L)'
;GAAAAFTLSDLRVRRVLRESARDKIVFLHAEKIGLSGEGTDAVVILEKTPFQEEKIPDLLKKPMNAELQMHNDIYCTFYLSPPPELSEIKATVVYPATEKHIQKYLRQEVHLIRETWEDYKNITLPFIQSQSFSIQWVYNILEKKAEADRIVHENPDPSNGFVLVPDLKWNQNQV
;
A
#
# COMPACT_ATOMS: atom_id res chain seq x y z
N GLY A 1 18.92 4.51 -23.68
CA GLY A 1 17.64 4.77 -24.37
C GLY A 1 16.68 5.29 -23.35
N ALA A 2 16.28 6.56 -23.45
CA ALA A 2 15.38 7.19 -22.50
C ALA A 2 14.01 6.52 -22.59
N ALA A 3 13.57 5.85 -21.52
CA ALA A 3 12.18 5.50 -21.37
C ALA A 3 11.36 6.79 -21.60
N ALA A 4 10.44 6.77 -22.56
CA ALA A 4 9.59 7.92 -22.86
C ALA A 4 9.01 8.43 -21.54
N ALA A 5 9.32 9.68 -21.19
CA ALA A 5 9.05 10.26 -19.88
C ALA A 5 7.55 10.17 -19.59
N PHE A 6 7.19 9.32 -18.62
CA PHE A 6 5.84 9.27 -18.11
C PHE A 6 5.60 10.51 -17.26
N THR A 7 4.72 11.41 -17.70
CA THR A 7 4.43 12.64 -16.97
C THR A 7 3.08 12.51 -16.26
N LEU A 8 3.03 12.81 -14.97
CA LEU A 8 1.80 12.75 -14.17
C LEU A 8 0.73 13.73 -14.67
N SER A 9 1.12 14.84 -15.29
CA SER A 9 0.21 15.82 -15.90
C SER A 9 -0.62 15.27 -17.05
N ASP A 10 -0.20 14.16 -17.66
CA ASP A 10 -0.89 13.54 -18.79
C ASP A 10 -2.11 12.70 -18.33
N LEU A 11 -2.26 12.53 -17.01
CA LEU A 11 -3.32 11.72 -16.42
C LEU A 11 -4.56 12.55 -16.11
N ARG A 12 -5.68 12.10 -16.62
CA ARG A 12 -7.01 12.60 -16.25
C ARG A 12 -7.64 11.67 -15.22
N VAL A 13 -7.91 12.16 -14.03
CA VAL A 13 -8.63 11.39 -13.01
C VAL A 13 -10.07 11.12 -13.47
N ARG A 14 -10.48 9.84 -13.42
CA ARG A 14 -11.85 9.39 -13.70
C ARG A 14 -12.68 9.30 -12.43
N ARG A 15 -12.15 8.65 -11.39
CA ARG A 15 -12.84 8.46 -10.10
C ARG A 15 -11.86 8.07 -8.99
N VAL A 16 -12.29 8.27 -7.75
CA VAL A 16 -11.62 7.70 -6.57
C VAL A 16 -12.02 6.23 -6.44
N LEU A 17 -11.03 5.34 -6.36
CA LEU A 17 -11.24 3.91 -6.13
C LEU A 17 -11.38 3.60 -4.64
N ARG A 18 -10.52 4.20 -3.81
CA ARG A 18 -10.49 4.04 -2.36
C ARG A 18 -9.76 5.21 -1.73
N GLU A 19 -10.15 5.60 -0.53
CA GLU A 19 -9.38 6.51 0.32
C GLU A 19 -9.35 6.01 1.76
N SER A 20 -8.32 6.42 2.50
CA SER A 20 -8.24 6.24 3.94
C SER A 20 -7.76 7.54 4.58
N ALA A 21 -8.68 8.24 5.25
CA ALA A 21 -8.33 9.42 6.03
C ALA A 21 -7.43 9.08 7.23
N ARG A 22 -7.46 7.83 7.71
CA ARG A 22 -6.57 7.34 8.77
C ARG A 22 -5.14 7.20 8.25
N ASP A 23 -4.97 6.49 7.14
CA ASP A 23 -3.65 6.15 6.58
C ASP A 23 -3.11 7.25 5.64
N LYS A 24 -3.89 8.32 5.44
CA LYS A 24 -3.54 9.48 4.59
C LYS A 24 -3.16 9.07 3.15
N ILE A 25 -3.93 8.13 2.59
CA ILE A 25 -3.70 7.55 1.26
C ILE A 25 -4.98 7.58 0.41
N VAL A 26 -4.82 7.81 -0.89
CA VAL A 26 -5.89 7.75 -1.89
C VAL A 26 -5.47 6.94 -3.11
N PHE A 27 -6.40 6.16 -3.64
CA PHE A 27 -6.27 5.35 -4.83
C PHE A 27 -7.22 5.91 -5.89
N LEU A 28 -6.69 6.23 -7.05
CA LEU A 28 -7.40 6.91 -8.13
C LEU A 28 -7.39 6.04 -9.37
N HIS A 29 -8.53 5.94 -10.03
CA HIS A 29 -8.61 5.50 -11.42
C HIS A 29 -8.42 6.73 -12.30
N ALA A 30 -7.40 6.68 -13.14
CA ALA A 30 -7.07 7.73 -14.10
C ALA A 30 -6.96 7.14 -15.50
N GLU A 31 -6.90 8.01 -16.50
CA GLU A 31 -6.63 7.65 -17.89
C GLU A 31 -5.54 8.55 -18.45
N LYS A 32 -4.62 7.96 -19.20
CA LYS A 32 -3.74 8.70 -20.08
C LYS A 32 -4.39 8.79 -21.46
N ILE A 33 -4.58 10.00 -21.96
CA ILE A 33 -5.11 10.21 -23.31
C ILE A 33 -3.92 10.13 -24.29
N GLY A 34 -3.96 9.15 -25.19
CA GLY A 34 -2.96 9.02 -26.26
C GLY A 34 -3.14 10.08 -27.35
N LEU A 35 -2.14 10.22 -28.23
CA LEU A 35 -2.21 11.13 -29.40
C LEU A 35 -3.36 10.77 -30.36
N SER A 36 -3.83 9.52 -30.34
CA SER A 36 -4.98 9.03 -31.11
C SER A 36 -6.34 9.35 -30.47
N GLY A 37 -6.37 9.95 -29.27
CA GLY A 37 -7.59 10.23 -28.51
C GLY A 37 -8.13 9.04 -27.70
N GLU A 38 -7.55 7.85 -27.84
CA GLU A 38 -7.92 6.70 -27.01
C GLU A 38 -7.33 6.82 -25.59
N GLY A 39 -8.21 6.63 -24.59
CA GLY A 39 -7.84 6.62 -23.19
C GLY A 39 -7.28 5.25 -22.79
N THR A 40 -6.07 5.23 -22.23
CA THR A 40 -5.50 4.03 -21.62
C THR A 40 -5.56 4.16 -20.11
N ASP A 41 -6.14 3.17 -19.45
CA ASP A 41 -6.34 3.16 -18.00
C ASP A 41 -5.02 3.21 -17.21
N ALA A 42 -5.07 3.89 -16.07
CA ALA A 42 -4.02 3.97 -15.07
C ALA A 42 -4.61 3.90 -13.66
N VAL A 43 -3.85 3.39 -12.71
CA VAL A 43 -4.13 3.58 -11.28
C VAL A 43 -3.05 4.47 -10.69
N VAL A 44 -3.45 5.51 -9.97
CA VAL A 44 -2.55 6.41 -9.25
C VAL A 44 -2.81 6.27 -7.76
N ILE A 45 -1.76 6.04 -6.99
CA ILE A 45 -1.81 5.91 -5.54
C ILE A 45 -1.00 7.06 -4.97
N LEU A 46 -1.64 7.89 -4.15
CA LEU A 46 -1.00 9.03 -3.48
C LEU A 46 -1.04 8.82 -1.98
N GLU A 47 0.13 8.82 -1.35
CA GLU A 47 0.30 8.54 0.08
C GLU A 47 1.14 9.65 0.71
N LYS A 48 0.67 10.22 1.83
CA LYS A 48 1.48 11.16 2.61
C LYS A 48 2.69 10.42 3.20
N THR A 49 3.87 11.01 3.09
CA THR A 49 5.07 10.43 3.73
C THR A 49 5.01 10.61 5.25
N PRO A 50 5.52 9.63 6.02
CA PRO A 50 5.64 9.78 7.47
C PRO A 50 6.65 10.87 7.83
N PHE A 51 6.50 11.44 9.02
CA PHE A 51 7.52 12.31 9.60
C PHE A 51 8.82 11.53 9.85
N GLN A 52 9.95 12.21 9.67
CA GLN A 52 11.28 11.70 10.01
C GLN A 52 11.73 12.42 11.27
N GLU A 53 11.96 11.67 12.36
CA GLU A 53 12.25 12.22 13.69
C GLU A 53 13.43 13.18 13.65
N GLU A 54 14.46 12.85 12.87
CA GLU A 54 15.70 13.62 12.74
C GLU A 54 15.47 14.99 12.09
N LYS A 55 14.41 15.14 11.28
CA LYS A 55 14.08 16.38 10.57
C LYS A 55 13.10 17.28 11.32
N ILE A 56 12.42 16.77 12.36
CA ILE A 56 11.43 17.54 13.13
C ILE A 56 12.03 18.77 13.84
N PRO A 57 13.20 18.70 14.50
CA PRO A 57 13.77 19.86 15.17
C PRO A 57 14.05 21.02 14.21
N ASP A 58 14.46 20.71 12.98
CA ASP A 58 14.74 21.71 11.96
C ASP A 58 13.45 22.27 11.35
N LEU A 59 12.40 21.46 11.25
CA LEU A 59 11.07 21.92 10.81
C LEU A 59 10.58 23.09 11.67
N LEU A 60 10.63 22.95 13.00
CA LEU A 60 10.11 23.97 13.92
C LEU A 60 10.96 25.25 13.96
N LYS A 61 12.22 25.19 13.51
CA LYS A 61 13.12 26.35 13.45
C LYS A 61 13.02 27.12 12.14
N LYS A 62 12.55 26.47 11.07
CA LYS A 62 12.39 27.12 9.77
C LYS A 62 11.18 28.06 9.79
N PRO A 63 11.28 29.24 9.15
CA PRO A 63 10.12 30.08 8.96
C PRO A 63 9.11 29.32 8.09
N MET A 64 7.93 29.05 8.64
CA MET A 64 6.83 28.41 7.94
C MET A 64 5.53 29.15 8.23
N ASN A 65 4.59 29.10 7.28
CA ASN A 65 3.26 29.64 7.52
C ASN A 65 2.53 28.73 8.50
N ALA A 66 2.15 29.29 9.64
CA ALA A 66 1.37 28.64 10.69
C ALA A 66 0.10 29.45 10.92
N GLU A 67 -1.05 28.83 10.64
CA GLU A 67 -2.36 29.44 10.85
C GLU A 67 -3.01 28.83 12.09
N LEU A 68 -3.29 29.66 13.09
CA LEU A 68 -3.98 29.22 14.31
C LEU A 68 -5.43 28.89 13.99
N GLN A 69 -5.85 27.65 14.21
CA GLN A 69 -7.22 27.18 13.98
C GLN A 69 -8.05 27.21 15.27
N MET A 70 -7.45 26.85 16.40
CA MET A 70 -8.13 26.75 17.69
C MET A 70 -7.16 27.11 18.81
N HIS A 71 -7.65 27.84 19.80
CA HIS A 71 -6.93 28.15 21.03
C HIS A 71 -7.89 28.01 22.21
N ASN A 72 -7.58 27.11 23.14
CA ASN A 72 -8.30 26.96 24.40
C ASN A 72 -7.33 26.66 25.54
N ASP A 73 -7.15 27.64 26.43
CA ASP A 73 -6.18 27.59 27.53
C ASP A 73 -4.77 27.20 27.03
N ILE A 74 -4.25 26.03 27.42
CA ILE A 74 -2.93 25.53 27.00
C ILE A 74 -2.94 24.76 25.66
N TYR A 75 -4.10 24.56 25.05
CA TYR A 75 -4.25 23.78 23.81
C TYR A 75 -4.39 24.68 22.59
N CYS A 76 -3.44 24.57 21.66
CA CYS A 76 -3.43 25.28 20.40
C CYS A 76 -3.34 24.29 19.23
N THR A 77 -4.21 24.45 18.23
CA THR A 77 -4.13 23.70 16.97
C THR A 77 -3.75 24.65 15.85
N PHE A 78 -2.68 24.33 15.12
CA PHE A 78 -2.22 25.09 13.96
C PHE A 78 -2.33 24.25 12.68
N TYR A 79 -2.62 24.91 11.56
CA TYR A 79 -2.34 24.38 10.23
C TYR A 79 -1.00 24.92 9.75
N LEU A 80 -0.09 23.98 9.45
CA LEU A 80 1.26 24.30 9.00
C LEU A 80 1.35 24.06 7.49
N SER A 81 2.03 24.97 6.80
CA SER A 81 2.52 24.74 5.42
C SER A 81 4.03 24.49 5.48
N PRO A 82 4.46 23.22 5.65
CA PRO A 82 5.88 22.92 5.78
C PRO A 82 6.62 23.12 4.45
N PRO A 83 7.95 23.26 4.47
CA PRO A 83 8.74 23.37 3.25
C PRO A 83 8.61 22.12 2.36
N PRO A 84 8.93 22.22 1.05
CA PRO A 84 8.78 21.12 0.11
C PRO A 84 9.47 19.82 0.54
N GLU A 85 10.63 19.91 1.19
CA GLU A 85 11.39 18.75 1.69
C GLU A 85 10.64 17.89 2.74
N LEU A 86 9.55 18.41 3.32
CA LEU A 86 8.72 17.75 4.33
C LEU A 86 7.25 17.62 3.89
N SER A 87 6.95 18.07 2.67
CA SER A 87 5.61 18.02 2.06
C SER A 87 5.51 16.95 0.97
N GLU A 88 6.48 16.04 0.90
CA GLU A 88 6.54 15.00 -0.12
C GLU A 88 5.28 14.11 -0.06
N ILE A 89 4.77 13.80 -1.25
CA ILE A 89 3.69 12.84 -1.44
C ILE A 89 4.26 11.72 -2.30
N LYS A 90 4.23 10.51 -1.78
CA LYS A 90 4.64 9.33 -2.54
C LYS A 90 3.56 9.03 -3.57
N ALA A 91 3.91 9.15 -4.85
CA ALA A 91 3.05 8.78 -5.97
C ALA A 91 3.50 7.43 -6.55
N THR A 92 2.60 6.46 -6.62
CA THR A 92 2.81 5.19 -7.34
C THR A 92 1.83 5.11 -8.50
N VAL A 93 2.32 4.82 -9.71
CA VAL A 93 1.48 4.71 -10.90
C VAL A 93 1.55 3.30 -11.47
N VAL A 94 0.39 2.70 -11.71
CA VAL A 94 0.25 1.46 -12.48
C VAL A 94 -0.29 1.84 -13.85
N TYR A 95 0.52 1.65 -14.89
CA TYR A 95 0.16 1.98 -16.28
C TYR A 95 0.84 1.02 -17.28
N PRO A 96 0.12 0.46 -18.26
CA PRO A 96 -1.34 0.49 -18.39
C PRO A 96 -2.01 -0.38 -17.31
N ALA A 97 -3.08 0.12 -16.71
CA ALA A 97 -3.83 -0.61 -15.70
C ALA A 97 -4.91 -1.49 -16.35
N THR A 98 -4.82 -2.80 -16.18
CA THR A 98 -5.91 -3.72 -16.53
C THR A 98 -7.10 -3.58 -15.57
N GLU A 99 -8.28 -4.07 -15.95
CA GLU A 99 -9.47 -4.15 -15.07
C GLU A 99 -9.17 -4.84 -13.72
N LYS A 100 -8.33 -5.89 -13.71
CA LYS A 100 -7.89 -6.54 -12.45
C LYS A 100 -7.19 -5.60 -11.47
N HIS A 101 -6.41 -4.63 -11.97
CA HIS A 101 -5.74 -3.64 -11.12
C HIS A 101 -6.76 -2.66 -10.54
N ILE A 102 -7.73 -2.22 -11.36
CA ILE A 102 -8.81 -1.34 -10.93
C ILE A 102 -9.62 -2.02 -9.83
N GLN A 103 -10.06 -3.26 -10.03
CA GLN A 103 -10.80 -4.04 -9.04
C GLN A 103 -10.01 -4.31 -7.76
N LYS A 104 -8.69 -4.52 -7.85
CA LYS A 104 -7.81 -4.71 -6.68
C LYS A 104 -7.80 -3.48 -5.75
N TYR A 105 -7.84 -2.27 -6.32
CA TYR A 105 -7.76 -1.02 -5.54
C TYR A 105 -9.11 -0.36 -5.30
N LEU A 106 -10.17 -0.81 -5.98
CA LEU A 106 -11.54 -0.43 -5.70
C LEU A 106 -11.87 -0.80 -4.26
N ARG A 107 -12.48 0.13 -3.52
CA ARG A 107 -12.96 -0.11 -2.16
C ARG A 107 -13.91 -1.30 -2.19
N GLN A 108 -13.47 -2.43 -1.65
CA GLN A 108 -14.34 -3.56 -1.38
C GLN A 108 -15.10 -3.25 -0.10
N GLU A 109 -16.43 -3.32 -0.16
CA GLU A 109 -17.25 -3.34 1.05
C GLU A 109 -16.93 -4.63 1.79
N VAL A 110 -16.39 -4.49 3.00
CA VAL A 110 -16.14 -5.62 3.88
C VAL A 110 -17.34 -5.79 4.79
N HIS A 111 -17.81 -7.03 4.91
CA HIS A 111 -18.90 -7.39 5.80
C HIS A 111 -18.37 -8.28 6.92
N LEU A 112 -18.84 -8.04 8.13
CA LEU A 112 -18.57 -8.94 9.25
C LEU A 112 -19.50 -10.15 9.12
N ILE A 113 -18.93 -11.35 9.06
CA ILE A 113 -19.65 -12.62 9.02
C ILE A 113 -19.21 -13.44 10.23
N ARG A 114 -20.17 -14.08 10.90
CA ARG A 114 -19.91 -15.06 11.95
C ARG A 114 -20.09 -16.46 11.36
N GLU A 115 -18.99 -17.06 10.93
CA GLU A 115 -18.97 -18.42 10.40
C GLU A 115 -19.13 -19.44 11.55
N THR A 116 -20.08 -20.38 11.40
CA THR A 116 -20.18 -21.56 12.27
C THR A 116 -19.30 -22.70 11.74
N TRP A 117 -19.06 -23.71 12.58
CA TRP A 117 -18.36 -24.92 12.14
C TRP A 117 -19.05 -25.60 10.95
N GLU A 118 -20.39 -25.64 10.96
CA GLU A 118 -21.20 -26.18 9.88
C GLU A 118 -21.07 -25.39 8.59
N ASP A 119 -21.05 -24.05 8.67
CA ASP A 119 -20.86 -23.18 7.50
C ASP A 119 -19.47 -23.36 6.90
N TYR A 120 -18.43 -23.42 7.73
CA TYR A 120 -17.07 -23.69 7.27
C TYR A 120 -17.01 -24.99 6.47
N LYS A 121 -17.54 -26.08 7.04
CA LYS A 121 -17.46 -27.41 6.44
C LYS A 121 -18.26 -27.52 5.13
N ASN A 122 -19.43 -26.88 5.07
CA ASN A 122 -20.38 -27.06 3.97
C ASN A 122 -20.30 -25.97 2.89
N ILE A 123 -19.72 -24.80 3.19
CA ILE A 123 -19.69 -23.64 2.29
C ILE A 123 -18.25 -23.22 2.01
N THR A 124 -17.50 -22.81 3.04
CA THR A 124 -16.18 -22.19 2.86
C THR A 124 -15.11 -23.19 2.44
N LEU A 125 -15.05 -24.37 3.05
CA LEU A 125 -14.07 -25.40 2.70
C LEU A 125 -14.23 -25.88 1.25
N PRO A 126 -15.44 -26.23 0.75
CA PRO A 126 -15.65 -26.54 -0.66
C PRO A 126 -15.26 -25.39 -1.59
N PHE A 127 -15.56 -24.15 -1.21
CA PHE A 127 -15.15 -22.98 -1.98
C PHE A 127 -13.62 -22.88 -2.06
N ILE A 128 -12.90 -22.93 -0.93
CA ILE A 128 -11.43 -22.89 -0.88
C ILE A 128 -10.82 -24.00 -1.73
N GLN A 129 -11.33 -25.23 -1.61
CA GLN A 129 -10.84 -26.38 -2.37
C GLN A 129 -11.13 -26.26 -3.88
N SER A 130 -12.21 -25.58 -4.27
CA SER A 130 -12.51 -25.30 -5.67
C SER A 130 -11.58 -24.27 -6.30
N GLN A 131 -10.93 -23.42 -5.49
CA GLN A 131 -9.98 -22.42 -5.97
C GLN A 131 -8.59 -23.04 -6.13
N SER A 132 -7.95 -22.81 -7.28
CA SER A 132 -6.58 -23.23 -7.53
C SER A 132 -5.61 -22.10 -7.18
N PHE A 133 -5.23 -22.02 -5.90
CA PHE A 133 -4.15 -21.13 -5.46
C PHE A 133 -2.86 -21.92 -5.30
N SER A 134 -1.84 -21.56 -6.08
CA SER A 134 -0.51 -22.16 -5.92
C SER A 134 0.20 -21.56 -4.71
N ILE A 135 0.53 -22.41 -3.74
CA ILE A 135 1.41 -22.07 -2.60
C ILE A 135 2.86 -22.53 -2.84
N GLN A 136 3.27 -22.69 -4.10
CA GLN A 136 4.60 -23.18 -4.46
C GLN A 136 5.74 -22.35 -3.84
N TRP A 137 5.54 -21.05 -3.65
CA TRP A 137 6.51 -20.19 -2.99
C TRP A 137 6.80 -20.62 -1.55
N VAL A 138 5.79 -21.16 -0.84
CA VAL A 138 5.95 -21.71 0.52
C VAL A 138 6.85 -22.94 0.48
N TYR A 139 6.56 -23.89 -0.44
CA TYR A 139 7.40 -25.08 -0.61
C TYR A 139 8.83 -24.73 -1.00
N ASN A 140 9.03 -23.71 -1.85
CA ASN A 140 10.37 -23.28 -2.23
C ASN A 140 11.19 -22.79 -1.01
N ILE A 141 10.56 -22.14 -0.03
CA ILE A 141 11.22 -21.72 1.22
C ILE A 141 11.52 -22.94 2.11
N LEU A 142 10.54 -23.83 2.30
CA LEU A 142 10.69 -25.03 3.13
C LEU A 142 11.77 -25.97 2.57
N GLU A 143 11.85 -26.11 1.25
CA GLU A 143 12.82 -26.95 0.53
C GLU A 143 14.16 -26.23 0.24
N LYS A 144 14.35 -25.00 0.73
CA LYS A 144 15.55 -24.17 0.53
C LYS A 144 15.90 -23.89 -0.93
N LYS A 145 14.91 -23.93 -1.83
CA LYS A 145 15.04 -23.57 -3.24
C LYS A 145 15.02 -22.05 -3.47
N ALA A 146 14.45 -21.28 -2.55
CA ALA A 146 14.42 -19.82 -2.57
C ALA A 146 14.46 -19.24 -1.15
N GLU A 147 15.00 -18.02 -1.00
CA GLU A 147 15.03 -17.24 0.25
C GLU A 147 15.68 -17.95 1.46
N ALA A 148 16.52 -18.97 1.22
CA ALA A 148 17.18 -19.72 2.27
C ALA A 148 18.14 -18.85 3.12
N ASP A 149 18.73 -17.83 2.51
CA ASP A 149 19.58 -16.82 3.13
C ASP A 149 18.82 -15.83 4.02
N ARG A 150 17.49 -15.71 3.85
CA ARG A 150 16.64 -14.81 4.63
C ARG A 150 16.06 -15.47 5.88
N ILE A 151 16.36 -16.74 6.14
CA ILE A 151 15.84 -17.48 7.29
C ILE A 151 16.49 -16.97 8.58
N VAL A 152 15.66 -16.52 9.52
CA VAL A 152 16.09 -16.06 10.84
C VAL A 152 16.19 -17.22 11.82
N HIS A 153 15.25 -18.17 11.73
CA HIS A 153 15.22 -19.36 12.57
C HIS A 153 14.52 -20.51 11.86
N GLU A 154 14.94 -21.73 12.16
CA GLU A 154 14.33 -22.96 11.66
C GLU A 154 14.33 -24.05 12.72
N ASN A 155 13.15 -24.64 12.93
CA ASN A 155 13.01 -25.93 13.57
C ASN A 155 12.73 -26.98 12.48
N PRO A 156 13.64 -27.94 12.22
CA PRO A 156 13.54 -28.86 11.09
C PRO A 156 12.63 -30.07 11.36
N ASP A 157 11.97 -30.17 12.52
CA ASP A 157 11.06 -31.28 12.80
C ASP A 157 9.95 -31.37 11.73
N PRO A 158 9.73 -32.52 11.07
CA PRO A 158 8.81 -32.61 9.94
C PRO A 158 7.33 -32.46 10.30
N SER A 159 6.97 -32.54 11.60
CA SER A 159 5.59 -32.46 12.07
C SER A 159 5.31 -31.24 12.96
N ASN A 160 6.31 -30.79 13.72
CA ASN A 160 6.22 -29.71 14.70
C ASN A 160 7.21 -28.56 14.40
N GLY A 161 7.93 -28.65 13.28
CA GLY A 161 8.88 -27.66 12.84
C GLY A 161 8.24 -26.49 12.10
N PHE A 162 9.04 -25.45 11.89
CA PHE A 162 8.64 -24.26 11.16
C PHE A 162 9.87 -23.48 10.68
N VAL A 163 9.66 -22.55 9.75
CA VAL A 163 10.67 -21.61 9.26
C VAL A 163 10.19 -20.19 9.57
N LEU A 164 11.05 -19.38 10.19
CA LEU A 164 10.82 -17.96 10.45
C LEU A 164 11.60 -17.14 9.43
N VAL A 165 10.88 -16.36 8.62
CA VAL A 165 11.43 -15.47 7.59
C VAL A 165 10.82 -14.07 7.68
N PRO A 166 11.58 -13.00 7.36
CA PRO A 166 11.05 -11.64 7.23
C PRO A 166 10.04 -11.54 6.10
N ASP A 167 8.92 -10.86 6.33
CA ASP A 167 7.94 -10.56 5.27
C ASP A 167 8.55 -9.70 4.16
N LEU A 168 8.06 -9.86 2.93
CA LEU A 168 8.55 -9.11 1.75
C LEU A 168 8.39 -7.59 1.90
N LYS A 169 7.42 -7.12 2.69
CA LYS A 169 7.16 -5.70 2.91
C LYS A 169 8.04 -5.08 3.99
N TRP A 170 8.75 -5.90 4.77
CA TRP A 170 9.60 -5.40 5.84
C TRP A 170 11.03 -5.19 5.33
N ASN A 171 11.48 -3.94 5.32
CA ASN A 171 12.80 -3.53 4.85
C ASN A 171 13.90 -3.68 5.91
N GLN A 172 13.59 -4.17 7.12
CA GLN A 172 14.52 -4.42 8.24
C GLN A 172 15.36 -3.20 8.69
N ASN A 173 14.96 -1.99 8.30
CA ASN A 173 15.76 -0.78 8.54
C ASN A 173 15.45 -0.07 9.87
N GLN A 174 14.46 -0.53 10.63
CA GLN A 174 14.08 0.04 11.92
C GLN A 174 13.73 -1.05 12.94
N VAL A 175 14.12 -0.83 14.20
CA VAL A 175 13.88 -1.69 15.38
C VAL A 175 12.51 -1.38 15.98
#